data_AF-A0A7K8Q7T8-F1
#
_entry.id   AF-A0A7K8Q7T8-F1
#
_cell.length_a   1.000
_cell.length_b   1.000
_cell.length_c   1.000
_cell.angle_alpha   90.00
_cell.angle_beta   90.00
_cell.angle_gamma   90.00
#
_symmetry.space_group_name_H-M   'P 1'
#
loop_
_entity.id
_entity.type
_entity.pdbx_description
1 polymer ?
#
loop_
_entity_poly.entity_id
_entity_poly.type
_entity_poly.pdbx_seq_one_letter_code
_entity_poly.pdbx_strand_id
1 'polypeptide(L)'
;SLLELHKRRKALSEPEVRYYLRQTILGCQYLHSHRVIHRDLKLGNLFLSDDMEVKIGDFGLATKVEYDGERKKTLCGTPNYIAPEVLGKKGHSFEVDIWSIGCIMYTLLVGKPPFETSCLKETYIRIKKNEYTIPKHINPVAANLIQKMLRSDPATRPTIDELLNDEFFTSGYIPSRLPTSCLTVAPRFSLAPSTMELNGRKPLTALNKGRDSPALENLPDKEEAAGLRELGDAISCHLADMLQQLTAVNVAKPSERVVVRQGEPGQPVGLLVCTRYRKSLLTSSFLLAEEAEDPACIPIFWVSKWVDYSDKYGLGYQLCDNSVGVLFNDSTRLIMYNDGDNLQYIEHNNTESYFTVRSYPSALNKKITLLKYFRNYMSEHLLKAGANITPREGDELARLPYLCTWFRTRSAIVLHLSNGTVQINFFQDHTKVILCPLMAAVTYIDEKRDFRTYKLSLIEEHGCCKELASRLRYARTMVEKLLSSKSGSGRAKPSA
;
A
#
# COMPACT_ATOMS: atom_id res chain seq x y z
N SER A 1 1.26 4.29 -12.83
CA SER A 1 0.06 3.81 -13.55
C SER A 1 -0.79 2.93 -12.63
N LEU A 2 -1.99 2.53 -13.04
CA LEU A 2 -2.82 1.58 -12.31
C LEU A 2 -2.16 0.19 -12.19
N LEU A 3 -1.16 -0.13 -13.00
CA LEU A 3 -0.40 -1.38 -12.89
C LEU A 3 0.39 -1.43 -11.58
N GLU A 4 1.08 -0.35 -11.22
CA GLU A 4 1.85 -0.28 -9.97
C GLU A 4 0.92 -0.33 -8.76
N LEU A 5 -0.23 0.36 -8.84
CA LEU A 5 -1.27 0.29 -7.83
C LEU A 5 -1.74 -1.16 -7.62
N HIS A 6 -2.09 -1.85 -8.71
CA HIS A 6 -2.54 -3.23 -8.66
C HIS A 6 -1.46 -4.19 -8.15
N LYS A 7 -0.20 -4.02 -8.53
CA LYS A 7 0.92 -4.83 -8.01
C LYS A 7 1.01 -4.73 -6.48
N ARG A 8 0.80 -3.53 -5.92
CA ARG A 8 0.85 -3.24 -4.49
C ARG A 8 -0.40 -3.70 -3.74
N ARG A 9 -1.59 -3.36 -4.23
CA ARG A 9 -2.88 -3.55 -3.53
C ARG A 9 -3.61 -4.83 -3.89
N LYS A 10 -3.25 -5.48 -5.00
CA LYS A 10 -3.98 -6.60 -5.62
C LYS A 10 -5.42 -6.20 -5.94
N ALA A 11 -6.37 -6.57 -5.10
CA ALA A 11 -7.77 -6.21 -5.27
C ALA A 11 -8.06 -4.84 -4.61
N LEU A 12 -8.84 -4.02 -5.29
CA LEU A 12 -9.32 -2.73 -4.81
C LEU A 12 -10.77 -2.83 -4.33
N SER A 13 -11.17 -1.89 -3.48
CA SER A 13 -12.56 -1.79 -3.05
C SER A 13 -13.46 -1.30 -4.19
N GLU A 14 -14.75 -1.65 -4.16
CA GLU A 14 -15.67 -1.23 -5.22
C GLU A 14 -15.74 0.28 -5.44
N PRO A 15 -15.73 1.16 -4.41
CA PRO A 15 -15.77 2.60 -4.65
C PRO A 15 -14.48 3.11 -5.31
N GLU A 16 -13.31 2.52 -5.01
CA GLU A 16 -12.08 2.81 -5.76
C GLU A 16 -12.22 2.37 -7.22
N VAL A 17 -12.73 1.17 -7.46
CA VAL A 17 -12.94 0.65 -8.82
C VAL A 17 -13.91 1.52 -9.61
N ARG A 18 -15.03 1.95 -9.00
CA ARG A 18 -15.95 2.91 -9.62
C ARG A 18 -15.25 4.23 -9.97
N TYR A 19 -14.44 4.76 -9.06
CA TYR A 19 -13.71 6.01 -9.28
C TYR A 19 -12.75 5.94 -10.48
N TYR A 20 -11.92 4.89 -10.54
CA TYR A 20 -10.97 4.73 -11.64
C TYR A 20 -11.65 4.34 -12.97
N LEU A 21 -12.63 3.43 -12.92
CA LEU A 21 -13.36 3.04 -14.13
C LEU A 21 -14.19 4.19 -14.69
N ARG A 22 -14.84 5.01 -13.87
CA ARG A 22 -15.60 6.17 -14.34
C ARG A 22 -14.72 7.08 -15.20
N GLN A 23 -13.52 7.40 -14.72
CA GLN A 23 -12.57 8.25 -15.45
C GLN A 23 -12.02 7.55 -16.70
N THR A 24 -11.76 6.24 -16.62
CA THR A 24 -11.32 5.43 -17.78
C THR A 24 -12.39 5.42 -18.87
N ILE A 25 -13.66 5.24 -18.49
CA ILE A 25 -14.81 5.26 -19.40
C ILE A 25 -14.96 6.64 -20.02
N LEU A 26 -14.94 7.73 -19.22
CA LEU A 26 -15.00 9.10 -19.76
C LEU A 26 -13.87 9.40 -20.75
N GLY A 27 -12.64 8.98 -20.45
CA GLY A 27 -11.52 9.10 -21.36
C GLY A 27 -11.73 8.30 -22.66
N CYS A 28 -12.24 7.08 -22.55
CA CYS A 28 -12.53 6.24 -23.72
C CYS A 28 -13.73 6.75 -24.54
N GLN A 29 -14.76 7.32 -23.89
CA GLN A 29 -15.88 7.99 -24.56
C GLN A 29 -15.36 9.13 -25.43
N TYR A 30 -14.45 9.93 -24.90
CA TYR A 30 -13.78 10.99 -25.67
C TYR A 30 -13.02 10.42 -26.88
N LEU A 31 -12.30 9.31 -26.72
CA LEU A 31 -11.60 8.69 -27.85
C LEU A 31 -12.60 8.21 -28.92
N HIS A 32 -13.64 7.49 -28.52
CA HIS A 32 -14.64 6.94 -29.42
C HIS A 32 -15.43 8.04 -30.14
N SER A 33 -15.75 9.15 -29.46
CA SER A 33 -16.40 10.32 -30.08
C SER A 33 -15.53 10.99 -31.15
N HIS A 34 -14.20 10.84 -31.05
CA HIS A 34 -13.24 11.32 -32.05
C HIS A 34 -12.84 10.22 -33.05
N ARG A 35 -13.60 9.12 -33.10
CA ARG A 35 -13.37 7.96 -33.96
C ARG A 35 -12.00 7.30 -33.73
N VAL A 36 -11.47 7.36 -32.52
CA VAL A 36 -10.20 6.71 -32.15
C VAL A 36 -10.48 5.44 -31.35
N ILE A 37 -9.87 4.32 -31.76
CA ILE A 37 -9.87 3.06 -31.00
C ILE A 37 -8.48 2.90 -30.39
N HIS A 38 -8.40 2.66 -29.09
CA HIS A 38 -7.11 2.57 -28.38
C HIS A 38 -6.41 1.22 -28.64
N ARG A 39 -7.17 0.10 -28.60
CA ARG A 39 -6.73 -1.28 -28.87
C ARG A 39 -5.70 -1.89 -27.90
N ASP A 40 -5.13 -1.10 -26.99
CA ASP A 40 -4.24 -1.60 -25.94
C ASP A 40 -4.54 -0.98 -24.56
N LEU A 41 -5.81 -0.86 -24.20
CA LEU A 41 -6.19 -0.47 -22.84
C LEU A 41 -5.79 -1.58 -21.87
N LYS A 42 -4.95 -1.23 -20.91
CA LYS A 42 -4.44 -2.11 -19.84
C LYS A 42 -4.03 -1.27 -18.65
N LEU A 43 -3.87 -1.90 -17.49
CA LEU A 43 -3.48 -1.18 -16.26
C LEU A 43 -2.20 -0.34 -16.41
N GLY A 44 -1.25 -0.78 -17.23
CA GLY A 44 0.00 -0.06 -17.49
C GLY A 44 -0.16 1.22 -18.31
N ASN A 45 -1.24 1.32 -19.09
CA ASN A 45 -1.54 2.46 -19.97
C ASN A 45 -2.56 3.43 -19.36
N LEU A 46 -2.96 3.18 -18.11
CA LEU A 46 -3.81 4.06 -17.30
C LEU A 46 -2.93 4.74 -16.25
N PHE A 47 -2.42 5.91 -16.58
CA PHE A 47 -1.54 6.69 -15.71
C PHE A 47 -2.35 7.39 -14.61
N LEU A 48 -1.72 7.64 -13.47
CA LEU A 48 -2.32 8.34 -12.34
C LEU A 48 -1.57 9.66 -12.15
N SER A 49 -2.31 10.77 -12.00
CA SER A 49 -1.76 12.05 -11.54
C SER A 49 -1.57 12.07 -10.02
N ASP A 50 -0.98 13.15 -9.51
CA ASP A 50 -0.81 13.40 -8.07
C ASP A 50 -2.16 13.49 -7.33
N ASP A 51 -3.22 13.88 -8.03
CA ASP A 51 -4.60 13.94 -7.53
C ASP A 51 -5.39 12.62 -7.71
N MET A 52 -4.69 11.53 -8.03
CA MET A 52 -5.26 10.20 -8.28
C MET A 52 -6.18 10.16 -9.51
N GLU A 53 -6.06 11.09 -10.44
CA GLU A 53 -6.87 11.10 -11.66
C GLU A 53 -6.30 10.18 -12.74
N VAL A 54 -7.16 9.49 -13.47
CA VAL A 54 -6.75 8.59 -14.55
C VAL A 54 -6.50 9.38 -15.83
N LYS A 55 -5.33 9.16 -16.45
CA LYS A 55 -5.01 9.63 -17.80
C LYS A 55 -4.67 8.43 -18.69
N ILE A 56 -5.41 8.28 -19.78
CA ILE A 56 -5.13 7.25 -20.80
C ILE A 56 -3.91 7.69 -21.59
N GLY A 57 -2.93 6.81 -21.75
CA GLY A 57 -1.73 7.07 -22.55
C GLY A 57 -1.31 5.85 -23.36
N ASP A 58 -0.16 5.97 -24.04
CA ASP A 58 0.38 4.97 -24.98
C ASP A 58 -0.56 4.63 -26.14
N PHE A 59 -0.65 5.57 -27.09
CA PHE A 59 -1.41 5.44 -28.33
C PHE A 59 -0.64 4.69 -29.44
N GLY A 60 0.45 3.97 -29.11
CA GLY A 60 1.30 3.31 -30.11
C GLY A 60 0.57 2.25 -30.94
N LEU A 61 -0.53 1.70 -30.42
CA LEU A 61 -1.40 0.75 -31.12
C LEU A 61 -2.77 1.36 -31.48
N ALA A 62 -3.02 2.64 -31.20
CA ALA A 62 -4.29 3.27 -31.50
C ALA A 62 -4.50 3.42 -33.01
N THR A 63 -5.75 3.57 -33.43
CA THR A 63 -6.09 3.79 -34.84
C THR A 63 -7.37 4.60 -34.96
N LYS A 64 -7.50 5.34 -36.06
CA LYS A 64 -8.71 6.09 -36.39
C LYS A 64 -9.63 5.25 -37.27
N VAL A 65 -10.92 5.34 -37.01
CA VAL A 65 -11.99 4.83 -37.86
C VAL A 65 -12.28 5.89 -38.91
N GLU A 66 -12.01 5.57 -40.18
CA GLU A 66 -12.11 6.52 -41.28
C GLU A 66 -13.56 6.69 -41.76
N TYR A 67 -14.35 5.62 -41.73
CA TYR A 67 -15.76 5.61 -42.13
C TYR A 67 -16.59 4.70 -41.21
N ASP A 68 -17.89 4.97 -41.12
CA ASP A 68 -18.79 4.22 -40.24
C ASP A 68 -18.88 2.75 -40.69
N GLY A 69 -18.73 1.83 -39.73
CA GLY A 69 -18.69 0.38 -40.00
C GLY A 69 -17.33 -0.19 -40.40
N GLU A 70 -16.26 0.62 -40.42
CA GLU A 70 -14.90 0.11 -40.66
C GLU A 70 -14.50 -0.94 -39.60
N ARG A 71 -13.90 -2.05 -40.06
CA ARG A 71 -13.39 -3.13 -39.20
C ARG A 71 -11.90 -3.35 -39.47
N LYS A 72 -11.07 -3.10 -38.46
CA LYS A 72 -9.62 -3.31 -38.54
C LYS A 72 -9.29 -4.81 -38.43
N LYS A 73 -8.29 -5.30 -39.19
CA LYS A 73 -7.91 -6.73 -39.22
C LYS A 73 -6.55 -7.04 -38.57
N THR A 74 -5.84 -6.01 -38.11
CA THR A 74 -4.52 -6.16 -37.48
C THR A 74 -4.61 -6.90 -36.15
N LEU A 75 -3.74 -7.87 -35.93
CA LEU A 75 -3.59 -8.53 -34.63
C LEU A 75 -2.67 -7.67 -33.75
N CYS A 76 -3.22 -6.99 -32.76
CA CYS A 76 -2.46 -6.16 -31.81
C CYS A 76 -3.13 -6.15 -30.43
N GLY A 77 -2.38 -5.71 -29.42
CA GLY A 77 -2.84 -5.63 -28.03
C GLY A 77 -2.14 -6.62 -27.11
N THR A 78 -2.26 -6.37 -25.80
CA THR A 78 -1.60 -7.17 -24.76
C THR A 78 -2.36 -8.48 -24.47
N PRO A 79 -1.69 -9.65 -24.34
CA PRO A 79 -2.34 -10.95 -24.26
C PRO A 79 -3.46 -11.11 -23.21
N ASN A 80 -3.34 -10.49 -22.04
CA ASN A 80 -4.35 -10.60 -20.97
C ASN A 80 -5.60 -9.71 -21.17
N TYR A 81 -5.57 -8.80 -22.15
CA TYR A 81 -6.62 -7.80 -22.39
C TYR A 81 -7.14 -7.83 -23.84
N ILE A 82 -6.60 -8.70 -24.69
CA ILE A 82 -6.97 -8.81 -26.10
C ILE A 82 -8.34 -9.47 -26.26
N ALA A 83 -9.18 -8.90 -27.13
CA ALA A 83 -10.53 -9.40 -27.39
C ALA A 83 -10.53 -10.62 -28.34
N PRO A 84 -11.50 -11.56 -28.20
CA PRO A 84 -11.54 -12.80 -28.96
C PRO A 84 -11.63 -12.60 -30.48
N GLU A 85 -12.32 -11.56 -30.94
CA GLU A 85 -12.46 -11.21 -32.35
C GLU A 85 -11.15 -10.75 -33.01
N VAL A 86 -10.22 -10.17 -32.21
CA VAL A 86 -8.88 -9.79 -32.66
C VAL A 86 -8.05 -11.04 -32.89
N LEU A 87 -8.09 -12.01 -31.96
CA LEU A 87 -7.44 -13.33 -32.10
C LEU A 87 -8.00 -14.16 -33.26
N GLY A 88 -9.29 -13.98 -33.57
CA GLY A 88 -9.97 -14.65 -34.67
C GLY A 88 -9.78 -14.00 -36.03
N LYS A 89 -9.12 -12.82 -36.09
CA LYS A 89 -8.99 -11.99 -37.31
C LYS A 89 -10.34 -11.71 -38.01
N LYS A 90 -11.45 -11.70 -37.27
CA LYS A 90 -12.81 -11.48 -37.79
C LYS A 90 -13.11 -10.01 -38.12
N GLY A 91 -12.14 -9.13 -37.91
CA GLY A 91 -12.33 -7.69 -37.94
C GLY A 91 -12.84 -7.17 -36.60
N HIS A 92 -12.35 -6.00 -36.16
CA HIS A 92 -12.70 -5.40 -34.88
C HIS A 92 -12.85 -3.88 -34.99
N SER A 93 -13.62 -3.28 -34.07
CA SER A 93 -13.82 -1.83 -33.98
C SER A 93 -13.79 -1.39 -32.50
N PHE A 94 -14.56 -0.37 -32.13
CA PHE A 94 -14.64 0.21 -30.77
C PHE A 94 -14.89 -0.81 -29.65
N GLU A 95 -15.52 -1.95 -29.95
CA GLU A 95 -15.93 -2.95 -28.96
C GLU A 95 -14.74 -3.65 -28.27
N VAL A 96 -13.54 -3.56 -28.84
CA VAL A 96 -12.31 -4.11 -28.24
C VAL A 96 -11.91 -3.35 -26.99
N ASP A 97 -12.12 -2.04 -26.96
CA ASP A 97 -11.79 -1.22 -25.79
C ASP A 97 -12.76 -1.54 -24.64
N ILE A 98 -14.03 -1.83 -24.94
CA ILE A 98 -15.03 -2.28 -23.96
C ILE A 98 -14.61 -3.60 -23.32
N TRP A 99 -14.15 -4.55 -24.13
CA TRP A 99 -13.61 -5.82 -23.63
C TRP A 99 -12.42 -5.59 -22.70
N SER A 100 -11.46 -4.75 -23.12
CA SER A 100 -10.28 -4.43 -22.31
C SER A 100 -10.66 -3.74 -20.98
N ILE A 101 -11.65 -2.83 -20.98
CA ILE A 101 -12.21 -2.22 -19.76
C ILE A 101 -12.84 -3.29 -18.86
N GLY A 102 -13.54 -4.28 -19.44
CA GLY A 102 -14.04 -5.46 -18.73
C GLY A 102 -12.94 -6.26 -18.03
N CYS A 103 -11.84 -6.52 -18.73
CA CYS A 103 -10.66 -7.17 -18.15
C CYS A 103 -10.03 -6.33 -17.03
N ILE A 104 -9.95 -5.01 -17.19
CA ILE A 104 -9.46 -4.07 -16.16
C ILE A 104 -10.36 -4.12 -14.93
N MET A 105 -11.69 -4.01 -15.09
CA MET A 105 -12.66 -4.08 -14.00
C MET A 105 -12.52 -5.38 -13.22
N TYR A 106 -12.48 -6.52 -13.92
CA TYR A 106 -12.25 -7.82 -13.30
C TYR A 106 -10.94 -7.84 -12.52
N THR A 107 -9.84 -7.37 -13.14
CA THR A 107 -8.51 -7.40 -12.52
C THR A 107 -8.43 -6.55 -11.27
N LEU A 108 -9.05 -5.37 -11.27
CA LEU A 108 -9.08 -4.49 -10.10
C LEU A 108 -9.94 -5.05 -8.97
N LEU A 109 -11.06 -5.73 -9.25
CA LEU A 109 -11.92 -6.31 -8.22
C LEU A 109 -11.42 -7.65 -7.68
N VAL A 110 -10.88 -8.50 -8.56
CA VAL A 110 -10.50 -9.88 -8.24
C VAL A 110 -9.03 -9.99 -7.84
N GLY A 111 -8.18 -9.03 -8.23
CA GLY A 111 -6.76 -9.03 -7.91
C GLY A 111 -5.87 -9.85 -8.86
N LYS A 112 -6.42 -10.39 -9.95
CA LYS A 112 -5.70 -11.05 -11.05
C LYS A 112 -6.47 -10.95 -12.37
N PRO A 113 -5.83 -11.08 -13.56
CA PRO A 113 -6.52 -11.05 -14.84
C PRO A 113 -7.48 -12.24 -15.05
N PRO A 114 -8.57 -12.08 -15.83
CA PRO A 114 -9.60 -13.12 -15.99
C PRO A 114 -9.12 -14.37 -16.72
N PHE A 115 -8.20 -14.22 -17.68
CA PHE A 115 -7.75 -15.30 -18.57
C PHE A 115 -6.31 -15.76 -18.30
N GLU A 116 -5.68 -15.27 -17.23
CA GLU A 116 -4.27 -15.55 -16.92
C GLU A 116 -3.99 -17.06 -16.77
N THR A 117 -2.91 -17.51 -17.39
CA THR A 117 -2.36 -18.87 -17.36
C THR A 117 -0.84 -18.81 -17.35
N SER A 118 -0.17 -19.92 -17.05
CA SER A 118 1.31 -20.04 -17.16
C SER A 118 1.81 -19.99 -18.60
N CYS A 119 0.95 -20.31 -19.58
CA CYS A 119 1.30 -20.33 -21.00
C CYS A 119 0.39 -19.40 -21.84
N LEU A 120 1.00 -18.58 -22.69
CA LEU A 120 0.30 -17.62 -23.56
C LEU A 120 -0.66 -18.30 -24.56
N LYS A 121 -0.31 -19.50 -25.04
CA LYS A 121 -1.20 -20.30 -25.91
C LYS A 121 -2.48 -20.70 -25.18
N GLU A 122 -2.39 -21.05 -23.90
CA GLU A 122 -3.55 -21.39 -23.07
C GLU A 122 -4.41 -20.16 -22.78
N THR A 123 -3.79 -19.00 -22.54
CA THR A 123 -4.49 -17.71 -22.38
C THR A 123 -5.38 -17.45 -23.60
N TYR A 124 -4.84 -17.61 -24.81
CA TYR A 124 -5.61 -17.42 -26.05
C TYR A 124 -6.72 -18.46 -26.23
N ILE A 125 -6.53 -19.71 -25.78
CA ILE A 125 -7.58 -20.72 -25.80
C ILE A 125 -8.72 -20.33 -24.86
N ARG A 126 -8.41 -19.89 -23.63
CA ARG A 126 -9.41 -19.42 -22.67
C ARG A 126 -10.18 -18.21 -23.18
N ILE A 127 -9.50 -17.22 -23.77
CA ILE A 127 -10.16 -16.05 -24.37
C ILE A 127 -11.13 -16.48 -25.49
N LYS A 128 -10.70 -17.38 -26.41
CA LYS A 128 -11.56 -17.87 -27.49
C LYS A 128 -12.76 -18.66 -27.00
N LYS A 129 -12.62 -19.40 -25.90
CA LYS A 129 -13.70 -20.15 -25.25
C LYS A 129 -14.53 -19.30 -24.27
N ASN A 130 -14.10 -18.07 -24.01
CA ASN A 130 -14.62 -17.18 -22.97
C ASN A 130 -14.67 -17.86 -21.59
N GLU A 131 -13.58 -18.53 -21.23
CA GLU A 131 -13.46 -19.36 -20.03
C GLU A 131 -12.75 -18.58 -18.91
N TYR A 132 -13.55 -18.01 -18.00
CA TYR A 132 -13.11 -17.36 -16.77
C TYR A 132 -14.17 -17.53 -15.67
N THR A 133 -13.80 -17.33 -14.40
CA THR A 133 -14.72 -17.49 -13.27
C THR A 133 -14.69 -16.27 -12.37
N ILE A 134 -15.85 -15.69 -12.09
CA ILE A 134 -15.97 -14.59 -11.13
C ILE A 134 -16.15 -15.20 -9.73
N PRO A 135 -15.29 -14.88 -8.75
CA PRO A 135 -15.45 -15.38 -7.38
C PRO A 135 -16.78 -14.97 -6.75
N LYS A 136 -17.36 -15.84 -5.93
CA LYS A 136 -18.67 -15.60 -5.27
C LYS A 136 -18.71 -14.42 -4.31
N HIS A 137 -17.56 -13.92 -3.85
CA HIS A 137 -17.47 -12.76 -2.96
C HIS A 137 -17.59 -11.43 -3.71
N ILE A 138 -17.52 -11.44 -5.05
CA ILE A 138 -17.75 -10.24 -5.86
C ILE A 138 -19.24 -9.96 -5.90
N ASN A 139 -19.61 -8.69 -5.70
CA ASN A 139 -20.98 -8.24 -5.75
C ASN A 139 -21.66 -8.64 -7.09
N PRO A 140 -22.87 -9.23 -7.05
CA PRO A 140 -23.60 -9.61 -8.25
C PRO A 140 -23.78 -8.49 -9.28
N VAL A 141 -23.94 -7.24 -8.84
CA VAL A 141 -24.07 -6.07 -9.73
C VAL A 141 -22.77 -5.85 -10.51
N ALA A 142 -21.62 -5.87 -9.81
CA ALA A 142 -20.31 -5.75 -10.45
C ALA A 142 -20.01 -6.95 -11.38
N ALA A 143 -20.38 -8.16 -10.95
CA ALA A 143 -20.22 -9.38 -11.72
C ALA A 143 -21.04 -9.34 -13.03
N ASN A 144 -22.27 -8.83 -12.98
CA ASN A 144 -23.14 -8.67 -14.14
C ASN A 144 -22.53 -7.71 -15.17
N LEU A 145 -21.99 -6.56 -14.74
CA LEU A 145 -21.33 -5.62 -15.63
C LEU A 145 -20.07 -6.22 -16.28
N ILE A 146 -19.25 -6.95 -15.51
CA ILE A 146 -18.11 -7.72 -16.06
C ILE A 146 -18.59 -8.68 -17.14
N GLN A 147 -19.66 -9.44 -16.89
CA GLN A 147 -20.21 -10.40 -17.86
C GLN A 147 -20.73 -9.73 -19.13
N LYS A 148 -21.36 -8.55 -19.03
CA LYS A 148 -21.80 -7.76 -20.19
C LYS A 148 -20.62 -7.30 -21.06
N MET A 149 -19.55 -6.78 -20.44
CA MET A 149 -18.37 -6.32 -21.18
C MET A 149 -17.54 -7.48 -21.77
N LEU A 150 -17.46 -8.62 -21.08
CA LEU A 150 -16.71 -9.80 -21.50
C LEU A 150 -17.56 -10.82 -22.28
N ARG A 151 -18.50 -10.35 -23.12
CA ARG A 151 -19.22 -11.22 -24.06
C ARG A 151 -18.36 -11.53 -25.28
N SER A 152 -18.39 -12.78 -25.73
CA SER A 152 -17.63 -13.25 -26.90
C SER A 152 -18.06 -12.55 -28.20
N ASP A 153 -19.36 -12.27 -28.34
CA ASP A 153 -19.90 -11.53 -29.47
C ASP A 153 -19.79 -10.02 -29.22
N PRO A 154 -18.98 -9.28 -29.99
CA PRO A 154 -18.77 -7.84 -29.81
C PRO A 154 -20.06 -7.03 -29.91
N ALA A 155 -21.01 -7.45 -30.75
CA ALA A 155 -22.27 -6.73 -30.97
C ALA A 155 -23.21 -6.78 -29.75
N THR A 156 -22.96 -7.70 -28.81
CA THR A 156 -23.77 -7.87 -27.60
C THR A 156 -23.18 -7.20 -26.38
N ARG A 157 -22.00 -6.59 -26.51
CA ARG A 157 -21.38 -5.77 -25.46
C ARG A 157 -22.07 -4.40 -25.42
N PRO A 158 -22.15 -3.76 -24.24
CA PRO A 158 -22.66 -2.40 -24.14
C PRO A 158 -21.75 -1.43 -24.90
N THR A 159 -22.33 -0.35 -25.39
CA THR A 159 -21.54 0.77 -25.94
C THR A 159 -20.85 1.54 -24.82
N ILE A 160 -19.85 2.36 -25.15
CA ILE A 160 -19.13 3.14 -24.14
C ILE A 160 -20.04 4.12 -23.39
N ASP A 161 -21.09 4.62 -24.05
CA ASP A 161 -22.07 5.57 -23.49
C ASP A 161 -23.08 4.90 -22.54
N GLU A 162 -23.28 3.60 -22.68
CA GLU A 162 -24.16 2.82 -21.81
C GLU A 162 -23.51 2.46 -20.48
N LEU A 163 -22.16 2.39 -20.42
CA LEU A 163 -21.45 1.87 -19.25
C LEU A 163 -21.70 2.67 -17.97
N LEU A 164 -21.68 4.00 -18.02
CA LEU A 164 -21.90 4.84 -16.82
C LEU A 164 -23.35 4.82 -16.33
N ASN A 165 -24.28 4.35 -17.15
CA ASN A 165 -25.69 4.19 -16.79
C ASN A 165 -25.98 2.82 -16.16
N ASP A 166 -25.01 1.90 -16.11
CA ASP A 166 -25.17 0.60 -15.47
C ASP A 166 -25.35 0.75 -13.94
N GLU A 167 -26.10 -0.18 -13.35
CA GLU A 167 -26.40 -0.25 -11.92
C GLU A 167 -25.12 -0.20 -11.05
N PHE A 168 -24.00 -0.74 -11.55
CA PHE A 168 -22.72 -0.67 -10.83
C PHE A 168 -22.30 0.76 -10.50
N PHE A 169 -22.56 1.74 -11.38
CA PHE A 169 -22.21 3.14 -11.15
C PHE A 169 -23.36 3.94 -10.54
N THR A 170 -24.61 3.65 -10.90
CA THR A 170 -25.77 4.45 -10.47
C THR A 170 -26.25 4.12 -9.05
N SER A 171 -26.04 2.90 -8.57
CA SER A 171 -26.50 2.46 -7.24
C SER A 171 -25.40 2.44 -6.17
N GLY A 172 -24.13 2.62 -6.56
CA GLY A 172 -22.98 2.51 -5.66
C GLY A 172 -22.33 3.85 -5.34
N TYR A 173 -21.75 3.98 -4.14
CA TYR A 173 -20.96 5.16 -3.78
C TYR A 173 -19.73 5.31 -4.69
N ILE A 174 -19.60 6.48 -5.33
CA ILE A 174 -18.43 6.90 -6.10
C ILE A 174 -17.78 8.08 -5.36
N PRO A 175 -16.56 7.94 -4.82
CA PRO A 175 -15.89 9.05 -4.16
C PRO A 175 -15.58 10.14 -5.19
N SER A 176 -15.68 11.41 -4.78
CA SER A 176 -15.34 12.55 -5.65
C SER A 176 -13.83 12.71 -5.86
N ARG A 177 -13.03 12.16 -4.93
CA ARG A 177 -11.57 12.11 -4.97
C ARG A 177 -11.07 10.94 -4.14
N LEU A 178 -9.90 10.43 -4.48
CA LEU A 178 -9.19 9.46 -3.64
C LEU A 178 -7.94 10.13 -3.05
N PRO A 179 -7.66 9.99 -1.75
CA PRO A 179 -6.38 10.42 -1.20
C PRO A 179 -5.23 9.57 -1.77
N THR A 180 -4.04 10.14 -1.87
CA THR A 180 -2.82 9.43 -2.35
C THR A 180 -2.45 8.23 -1.49
N SER A 181 -2.92 8.18 -0.23
CA SER A 181 -2.81 6.98 0.61
C SER A 181 -3.49 5.74 0.00
N CYS A 182 -4.45 5.91 -0.92
CA CYS A 182 -5.06 4.80 -1.67
C CYS A 182 -4.04 4.06 -2.54
N LEU A 183 -2.88 4.66 -2.84
CA LEU A 183 -1.80 3.98 -3.57
C LEU A 183 -1.22 2.77 -2.83
N THR A 184 -1.36 2.76 -1.51
CA THR A 184 -0.72 1.76 -0.64
C THR A 184 -1.70 1.09 0.32
N VAL A 185 -2.82 1.74 0.67
CA VAL A 185 -3.80 1.23 1.66
C VAL A 185 -5.22 1.36 1.15
N ALA A 186 -6.09 0.39 1.48
CA ALA A 186 -7.51 0.47 1.15
C ALA A 186 -8.20 1.60 1.93
N PRO A 187 -8.88 2.54 1.26
CA PRO A 187 -9.68 3.56 1.91
C PRO A 187 -10.87 2.93 2.65
N ARG A 188 -11.19 3.48 3.82
CA ARG A 188 -12.44 3.18 4.52
C ARG A 188 -13.46 4.25 4.13
N PHE A 189 -14.56 3.83 3.49
CA PHE A 189 -15.64 4.72 3.11
C PHE A 189 -16.78 4.62 4.14
N SER A 190 -16.79 5.53 5.11
CA SER A 190 -17.79 5.60 6.17
C SER A 190 -19.12 6.11 5.59
N LEU A 191 -20.13 5.25 5.47
CA LEU A 191 -21.49 5.61 5.04
C LEU A 191 -22.36 5.93 6.26
N ALA A 192 -22.50 7.22 6.61
CA ALA A 192 -23.63 7.70 7.42
C ALA A 192 -24.03 9.13 6.97
N PRO A 193 -25.32 9.40 6.73
CA PRO A 193 -25.80 10.68 6.21
C PRO A 193 -26.15 11.66 7.34
N SER A 194 -25.72 12.90 7.23
CA SER A 194 -26.39 14.03 7.88
C SER A 194 -26.55 15.16 6.87
N THR A 195 -27.79 15.31 6.42
CA THR A 195 -28.36 16.46 5.70
C THR A 195 -27.88 17.78 6.29
N MET A 196 -27.12 18.57 5.52
CA MET A 196 -27.30 20.02 5.41
C MET A 196 -26.47 20.55 4.23
N GLU A 197 -27.24 20.98 3.23
CA GLU A 197 -26.97 21.95 2.16
C GLU A 197 -25.52 22.31 1.80
N LEU A 198 -25.20 21.95 0.56
CA LEU A 198 -24.21 22.60 -0.29
C LEU A 198 -24.42 24.12 -0.30
N ASN A 199 -23.52 24.87 0.34
CA ASN A 199 -23.23 26.24 -0.10
C ASN A 199 -21.78 26.63 0.16
N GLY A 200 -21.04 26.82 -0.94
CA GLY A 200 -19.88 27.70 -0.98
C GLY A 200 -18.50 27.08 -0.75
N ARG A 201 -17.94 26.38 -1.76
CA ARG A 201 -16.47 26.34 -1.93
C ARG A 201 -16.10 26.68 -3.37
N LYS A 202 -15.51 27.86 -3.55
CA LYS A 202 -14.89 28.34 -4.80
C LYS A 202 -13.40 27.95 -4.83
N PRO A 203 -12.78 27.80 -6.01
CA PRO A 203 -11.38 27.40 -6.15
C PRO A 203 -10.36 28.47 -5.69
N LEU A 204 -9.18 27.98 -5.32
CA LEU A 204 -8.14 28.61 -4.50
C LEU A 204 -7.18 29.55 -5.29
N THR A 205 -7.71 30.55 -5.99
CA THR A 205 -6.87 31.60 -6.64
C THR A 205 -7.25 33.03 -6.27
N ALA A 206 -8.15 33.23 -5.30
CA ALA A 206 -8.62 34.56 -4.92
C ALA A 206 -8.56 34.81 -3.40
N LEU A 207 -7.37 34.75 -2.80
CA LEU A 207 -7.10 35.36 -1.49
C LEU A 207 -5.67 35.93 -1.47
N ASN A 208 -5.45 36.94 -2.31
CA ASN A 208 -4.37 37.89 -2.14
C ASN A 208 -4.96 39.29 -2.34
N LYS A 209 -5.34 39.95 -1.24
CA LYS A 209 -5.45 41.41 -1.08
C LYS A 209 -5.66 41.71 0.42
N GLY A 210 -4.86 42.64 0.93
CA GLY A 210 -4.64 42.84 2.37
C GLY A 210 -5.58 43.82 3.08
N ARG A 211 -5.39 43.83 4.42
CA ARG A 211 -5.65 44.85 5.47
C ARG A 211 -6.99 45.60 5.48
N ASP A 212 -7.83 45.32 6.47
CA ASP A 212 -8.07 46.15 7.69
C ASP A 212 -9.18 45.50 8.57
N SER A 213 -9.07 45.63 9.90
CA SER A 213 -9.84 44.96 11.00
C SER A 213 -11.31 45.48 11.17
N PRO A 214 -12.15 45.09 12.19
CA PRO A 214 -12.06 44.05 13.25
C PRO A 214 -13.38 43.24 13.60
N ALA A 215 -13.19 42.14 14.36
CA ALA A 215 -14.00 41.55 15.46
C ALA A 215 -15.41 40.88 15.29
N LEU A 216 -15.57 39.82 16.11
CA LEU A 216 -16.75 38.98 16.50
C LEU A 216 -17.25 37.97 15.43
N GLU A 217 -17.56 36.69 15.72
CA GLU A 217 -18.09 36.06 16.95
C GLU A 217 -17.90 34.51 16.92
N ASN A 218 -17.88 33.87 18.10
CA ASN A 218 -17.68 32.42 18.34
C ASN A 218 -18.80 31.51 17.80
N LEU A 219 -18.50 30.24 17.41
CA LEU A 219 -19.34 29.01 17.48
C LEU A 219 -18.63 27.78 16.79
N PRO A 220 -18.98 26.49 17.06
CA PRO A 220 -18.24 25.61 17.98
C PRO A 220 -17.56 24.34 17.38
N ASP A 221 -16.71 23.75 18.22
CA ASP A 221 -15.85 22.57 18.11
C ASP A 221 -16.53 21.21 17.80
N LYS A 222 -17.01 20.96 16.57
CA LYS A 222 -17.56 19.63 16.22
C LYS A 222 -17.04 18.94 14.96
N GLU A 223 -16.32 19.60 14.06
CA GLU A 223 -15.80 18.94 12.84
C GLU A 223 -14.41 18.28 13.00
N GLU A 224 -13.58 18.71 13.96
CA GLU A 224 -12.22 18.14 14.16
C GLU A 224 -12.23 16.70 14.71
N ALA A 225 -13.24 16.33 15.51
CA ALA A 225 -13.27 15.04 16.21
C ALA A 225 -13.48 13.80 15.31
N ALA A 226 -13.99 13.97 14.09
CA ALA A 226 -14.31 12.85 13.19
C ALA A 226 -13.07 12.31 12.46
N GLY A 227 -12.21 13.17 11.92
CA GLY A 227 -10.94 12.76 11.29
C GLY A 227 -9.92 12.22 12.30
N LEU A 228 -9.98 12.73 13.53
CA LEU A 228 -9.21 12.28 14.70
C LEU A 228 -9.45 10.80 15.07
N ARG A 229 -10.68 10.30 14.88
CA ARG A 229 -11.04 8.90 15.15
C ARG A 229 -10.54 7.95 14.06
N GLU A 230 -10.65 8.31 12.78
CA GLU A 230 -10.27 7.43 11.65
C GLU A 230 -8.77 7.07 11.61
N LEU A 231 -7.87 8.02 11.89
CA LEU A 231 -6.42 7.75 11.93
C LEU A 231 -6.02 6.92 13.16
N GLY A 232 -6.63 7.19 14.32
CA GLY A 232 -6.44 6.40 15.54
C GLY A 232 -6.87 4.94 15.36
N ASP A 233 -8.01 4.74 14.68
CA ASP A 233 -8.60 3.43 14.38
C ASP A 233 -7.79 2.64 13.35
N ALA A 234 -7.25 3.30 12.32
CA ALA A 234 -6.38 2.66 11.31
C ALA A 234 -5.04 2.19 11.92
N ILE A 235 -4.43 2.99 12.78
CA ILE A 235 -3.19 2.59 13.46
C ILE A 235 -3.48 1.44 14.44
N SER A 236 -4.66 1.42 15.06
CA SER A 236 -5.07 0.32 15.96
C SER A 236 -5.31 -0.99 15.20
N CYS A 237 -5.90 -0.94 14.00
CA CYS A 237 -6.13 -2.16 13.21
C CYS A 237 -4.82 -2.77 12.69
N HIS A 238 -3.84 -1.96 12.26
CA HIS A 238 -2.54 -2.46 11.81
C HIS A 238 -1.80 -3.25 12.90
N LEU A 239 -1.84 -2.79 14.15
CA LEU A 239 -1.20 -3.50 15.27
C LEU A 239 -1.94 -4.81 15.62
N ALA A 240 -3.27 -4.83 15.51
CA ALA A 240 -4.06 -6.04 15.73
C ALA A 240 -3.76 -7.10 14.65
N ASP A 241 -3.73 -6.68 13.38
CA ASP A 241 -3.38 -7.55 12.25
C ASP A 241 -1.96 -8.10 12.41
N MET A 242 -1.00 -7.23 12.79
CA MET A 242 0.38 -7.65 13.07
C MET A 242 0.46 -8.67 14.20
N LEU A 243 -0.30 -8.48 15.27
CA LEU A 243 -0.35 -9.41 16.40
C LEU A 243 -0.90 -10.77 15.97
N GLN A 244 -1.93 -10.79 15.13
CA GLN A 244 -2.50 -12.02 14.57
C GLN A 244 -1.48 -12.75 13.70
N GLN A 245 -0.83 -12.05 12.77
CA GLN A 245 0.22 -12.59 11.89
C GLN A 245 1.38 -13.17 12.71
N LEU A 246 1.92 -12.42 13.67
CA LEU A 246 3.00 -12.91 14.53
C LEU A 246 2.58 -14.08 15.41
N THR A 247 1.32 -14.14 15.83
CA THR A 247 0.80 -15.27 16.61
C THR A 247 0.75 -16.53 15.77
N ALA A 248 0.26 -16.45 14.52
CA ALA A 248 0.25 -17.57 13.58
C ALA A 248 1.67 -18.11 13.33
N VAL A 249 2.63 -17.23 13.01
CA VAL A 249 4.05 -17.59 12.85
C VAL A 249 4.61 -18.27 14.09
N ASN A 250 4.39 -17.71 15.28
CA ASN A 250 4.95 -18.28 16.51
C ASN A 250 4.33 -19.65 16.85
N VAL A 251 3.04 -19.85 16.57
CA VAL A 251 2.36 -21.15 16.75
C VAL A 251 2.90 -22.21 15.78
N ALA A 252 3.28 -21.82 14.57
CA ALA A 252 3.85 -22.73 13.57
C ALA A 252 5.26 -23.26 13.93
N LYS A 253 5.87 -22.75 15.01
CA LYS A 253 7.21 -23.12 15.50
C LYS A 253 8.25 -23.21 14.37
N PRO A 254 8.51 -22.11 13.65
CA PRO A 254 9.29 -22.11 12.41
C PRO A 254 10.73 -22.59 12.60
N SER A 255 11.28 -22.51 13.82
CA SER A 255 12.61 -23.01 14.16
C SER A 255 12.73 -24.54 14.32
N GLU A 256 11.60 -25.26 14.30
CA GLU A 256 11.54 -26.73 14.49
C GLU A 256 11.26 -27.48 13.17
N ARG A 257 11.05 -26.79 12.04
CA ARG A 257 10.78 -27.43 10.74
C ARG A 257 12.05 -28.02 10.12
N VAL A 258 11.93 -29.24 9.59
CA VAL A 258 12.99 -29.97 8.87
C VAL A 258 12.48 -30.29 7.46
N VAL A 259 13.27 -29.96 6.42
CA VAL A 259 12.92 -30.24 5.02
C VAL A 259 12.78 -31.74 4.77
N VAL A 260 11.59 -32.17 4.34
CA VAL A 260 11.41 -33.44 3.63
C VAL A 260 11.50 -33.11 2.14
N ARG A 261 12.62 -33.41 1.49
CA ARG A 261 12.70 -33.32 0.03
C ARG A 261 11.74 -34.35 -0.56
N GLN A 262 10.77 -33.92 -1.37
CA GLN A 262 10.13 -34.82 -2.33
C GLN A 262 11.19 -35.21 -3.36
N GLY A 263 11.83 -36.36 -3.16
CA GLY A 263 12.66 -36.99 -4.18
C GLY A 263 11.80 -37.46 -5.35
N GLU A 264 12.38 -37.43 -6.54
CA GLU A 264 11.83 -37.99 -7.77
C GLU A 264 11.23 -39.39 -7.56
N PRO A 265 10.19 -39.78 -8.34
CA PRO A 265 9.50 -41.05 -8.14
C PRO A 265 10.41 -42.21 -8.57
N GLY A 266 11.12 -42.81 -7.61
CA GLY A 266 11.85 -44.05 -7.85
C GLY A 266 12.93 -44.40 -6.84
N GLN A 267 12.59 -44.66 -5.57
CA GLN A 267 13.22 -45.70 -4.73
C GLN A 267 12.54 -45.82 -3.34
N PRO A 268 12.48 -47.03 -2.74
CA PRO A 268 11.55 -47.33 -1.65
C PRO A 268 12.00 -46.77 -0.29
N VAL A 269 10.98 -46.42 0.50
CA VAL A 269 11.06 -45.81 1.83
C VAL A 269 11.56 -46.82 2.85
N GLY A 270 12.80 -46.64 3.31
CA GLY A 270 13.36 -47.34 4.47
C GLY A 270 13.24 -46.49 5.72
N LEU A 271 12.30 -46.85 6.59
CA LEU A 271 12.18 -46.40 7.97
C LEU A 271 13.51 -46.60 8.71
N LEU A 272 14.22 -45.52 9.07
CA LEU A 272 15.32 -45.58 10.03
C LEU A 272 15.23 -44.44 11.05
N VAL A 273 14.58 -44.74 12.17
CA VAL A 273 14.81 -44.05 13.44
C VAL A 273 16.19 -44.50 13.92
N CYS A 274 17.21 -43.63 13.88
CA CYS A 274 18.49 -43.88 14.58
C CYS A 274 19.27 -42.59 14.91
N THR A 275 19.00 -42.07 16.11
CA THR A 275 19.86 -41.50 17.18
C THR A 275 21.35 -41.12 17.00
N ARG A 276 21.97 -41.00 15.81
CA ARG A 276 23.36 -40.51 15.71
C ARG A 276 23.65 -39.78 14.39
N TYR A 277 23.39 -38.47 14.31
CA TYR A 277 24.18 -37.56 13.47
C TYR A 277 23.89 -36.09 13.83
N ARG A 278 24.49 -35.59 14.92
CA ARG A 278 24.29 -34.22 15.43
C ARG A 278 25.13 -33.15 14.71
N LYS A 279 25.69 -33.45 13.53
CA LYS A 279 26.65 -32.59 12.83
C LYS A 279 26.19 -32.02 11.48
N SER A 280 24.96 -32.30 11.01
CA SER A 280 24.44 -31.81 9.71
C SER A 280 23.20 -30.91 9.79
N LEU A 281 22.83 -30.44 10.99
CA LEU A 281 21.64 -29.61 11.20
C LEU A 281 21.84 -28.12 10.85
N LEU A 282 23.09 -27.65 10.75
CA LEU A 282 23.40 -26.23 10.52
C LEU A 282 23.21 -25.81 9.05
N THR A 283 23.40 -26.73 8.10
CA THR A 283 23.26 -26.47 6.66
C THR A 283 21.81 -26.43 6.20
N SER A 284 20.91 -27.16 6.89
CA SER A 284 19.48 -27.22 6.53
C SER A 284 18.73 -25.94 6.91
N SER A 285 19.05 -25.32 8.05
CA SER A 285 18.41 -24.06 8.48
C SER A 285 18.73 -22.86 7.59
N PHE A 286 19.86 -22.88 6.87
CA PHE A 286 20.27 -21.78 5.99
C PHE A 286 19.50 -21.81 4.67
N LEU A 287 19.25 -23.00 4.10
CA LEU A 287 18.47 -23.17 2.87
C LEU A 287 16.98 -22.85 3.06
N LEU A 288 16.42 -23.11 4.24
CA LEU A 288 15.02 -22.82 4.56
C LEU A 288 14.69 -21.33 4.57
N ALA A 289 15.65 -20.47 4.93
CA ALA A 289 15.44 -19.04 4.99
C ALA A 289 15.28 -18.44 3.58
N GLU A 290 16.02 -18.93 2.59
CA GLU A 290 15.99 -18.39 1.22
C GLU A 290 14.63 -18.60 0.54
N GLU A 291 13.93 -19.70 0.79
CA GLU A 291 12.60 -19.97 0.22
C GLU A 291 11.51 -19.04 0.79
N ALA A 292 11.74 -18.43 1.95
CA ALA A 292 10.81 -17.48 2.57
C ALA A 292 11.11 -16.01 2.22
N GLU A 293 12.21 -15.73 1.53
CA GLU A 293 12.59 -14.37 1.13
C GLU A 293 11.65 -13.84 0.03
N ASP A 294 11.20 -12.60 0.20
CA ASP A 294 10.41 -11.88 -0.80
C ASP A 294 10.95 -10.44 -0.96
N PRO A 295 11.87 -10.22 -1.91
CA PRO A 295 12.41 -8.89 -2.20
C PRO A 295 11.36 -7.85 -2.64
N ALA A 296 10.19 -8.29 -3.15
CA ALA A 296 9.13 -7.36 -3.51
C ALA A 296 8.53 -6.69 -2.25
N CYS A 297 8.63 -7.33 -1.10
CA CYS A 297 8.09 -6.86 0.18
C CYS A 297 9.04 -5.96 0.99
N ILE A 298 10.21 -5.58 0.46
CA ILE A 298 11.15 -4.66 1.14
C ILE A 298 10.40 -3.39 1.62
N PRO A 299 10.56 -2.97 2.88
CA PRO A 299 9.89 -1.79 3.40
C PRO A 299 10.39 -0.53 2.70
N ILE A 300 9.49 0.42 2.43
CA ILE A 300 9.84 1.70 1.81
C ILE A 300 10.61 2.58 2.80
N PHE A 301 10.13 2.64 4.04
CA PHE A 301 10.70 3.47 5.10
C PHE A 301 11.08 2.64 6.32
N TRP A 302 12.24 2.92 6.88
CA TRP A 302 12.67 2.46 8.19
C TRP A 302 13.47 3.56 8.89
N VAL A 303 13.53 3.50 10.22
CA VAL A 303 14.36 4.39 11.03
C VAL A 303 15.81 3.94 10.89
N SER A 304 16.61 4.75 10.23
CA SER A 304 18.03 4.46 10.01
C SER A 304 18.94 4.95 11.12
N LYS A 305 18.54 6.01 11.84
CA LYS A 305 19.25 6.58 13.01
C LYS A 305 18.26 7.12 14.03
N TRP A 306 18.62 7.15 15.30
CA TRP A 306 17.79 7.72 16.37
C TRP A 306 18.65 8.24 17.53
N VAL A 307 18.14 9.24 18.24
CA VAL A 307 18.75 9.87 19.41
C VAL A 307 17.67 10.06 20.46
N ASP A 308 17.79 9.33 21.56
CA ASP A 308 16.93 9.47 22.73
C ASP A 308 17.42 10.64 23.58
N TYR A 309 16.70 11.76 23.52
CA TYR A 309 16.92 12.91 24.40
C TYR A 309 15.60 13.28 25.12
N SER A 310 14.87 12.26 25.54
CA SER A 310 13.52 12.36 26.09
C SER A 310 13.46 12.85 27.54
N ASP A 311 14.58 12.87 28.26
CA ASP A 311 14.70 13.55 29.56
C ASP A 311 14.45 15.07 29.46
N LYS A 312 14.73 15.68 28.29
CA LYS A 312 14.53 17.11 28.06
C LYS A 312 13.56 17.45 26.94
N TYR A 313 13.69 16.83 25.77
CA TYR A 313 13.06 17.33 24.55
C TYR A 313 12.19 16.29 23.84
N GLY A 314 12.71 15.07 23.65
CA GLY A 314 12.02 14.02 22.92
C GLY A 314 12.97 13.07 22.18
N LEU A 315 12.41 12.29 21.27
CA LEU A 315 13.15 11.33 20.45
C LEU A 315 13.34 11.88 19.04
N GLY A 316 14.60 12.14 18.67
CA GLY A 316 14.98 12.46 17.30
C GLY A 316 15.26 11.20 16.49
N TYR A 317 14.88 11.18 15.22
CA TYR A 317 15.11 10.06 14.32
C TYR A 317 15.36 10.50 12.88
N GLN A 318 16.13 9.70 12.14
CA GLN A 318 16.33 9.83 10.70
C GLN A 318 15.75 8.60 10.01
N LEU A 319 15.00 8.82 8.93
CA LEU A 319 14.51 7.74 8.06
C LEU A 319 15.54 7.41 6.96
N CYS A 320 15.36 6.27 6.33
CA CYS A 320 16.27 5.77 5.29
C CYS A 320 16.38 6.66 4.05
N ASP A 321 15.43 7.55 3.78
CA ASP A 321 15.47 8.55 2.70
C ASP A 321 16.22 9.84 3.08
N ASN A 322 16.80 9.87 4.28
CA ASN A 322 17.50 11.01 4.92
C ASN A 322 16.59 12.11 5.49
N SER A 323 15.27 12.00 5.39
CA SER A 323 14.37 12.88 6.15
C SER A 323 14.58 12.69 7.66
N VAL A 324 14.27 13.73 8.43
CA VAL A 324 14.50 13.77 9.87
C VAL A 324 13.21 14.16 10.57
N GLY A 325 12.88 13.47 11.67
CA GLY A 325 11.76 13.82 12.52
C GLY A 325 12.13 13.86 13.99
N VAL A 326 11.33 14.59 14.76
CA VAL A 326 11.37 14.58 16.23
C VAL A 326 9.97 14.36 16.74
N LEU A 327 9.81 13.39 17.64
CA LEU A 327 8.64 13.25 18.49
C LEU A 327 8.97 13.91 19.84
N PHE A 328 8.35 15.05 20.10
CA PHE A 328 8.58 15.83 21.32
C PHE A 328 7.81 15.26 22.51
N ASN A 329 8.27 15.59 23.72
CA ASN A 329 7.64 15.16 24.97
C ASN A 329 6.19 15.66 25.14
N ASP A 330 5.84 16.77 24.49
CA ASP A 330 4.47 17.31 24.44
C ASP A 330 3.56 16.57 23.44
N SER A 331 4.00 15.42 22.92
CA SER A 331 3.29 14.58 21.93
C SER A 331 3.06 15.24 20.57
N THR A 332 3.74 16.36 20.29
CA THR A 332 3.79 16.94 18.94
C THR A 332 4.96 16.37 18.15
N ARG A 333 4.91 16.49 16.82
CA ARG A 333 5.97 16.02 15.92
C ARG A 333 6.35 17.11 14.95
N LEU A 334 7.62 17.13 14.58
CA LEU A 334 8.12 17.98 13.51
C LEU A 334 9.02 17.15 12.61
N ILE A 335 8.73 17.17 11.32
CA ILE A 335 9.42 16.40 10.28
C ILE A 335 10.00 17.39 9.28
N MET A 336 11.25 17.17 8.88
CA MET A 336 11.95 17.84 7.79
C MET A 336 12.21 16.83 6.68
N TYR A 337 11.76 17.17 5.47
CA TYR A 337 11.94 16.34 4.29
C TYR A 337 13.42 16.30 3.88
N ASN A 338 13.76 15.39 2.97
CA ASN A 338 15.15 15.17 2.55
C ASN A 338 15.77 16.34 1.77
N ASP A 339 14.95 17.24 1.22
CA ASP A 339 15.37 18.51 0.62
C ASP A 339 15.97 19.50 1.64
N GLY A 340 15.72 19.26 2.93
CA GLY A 340 16.21 20.09 4.03
C GLY A 340 15.50 21.43 4.19
N ASP A 341 14.40 21.68 3.49
CA ASP A 341 13.61 22.92 3.57
C ASP A 341 12.14 22.66 3.90
N ASN A 342 11.49 21.65 3.30
CA ASN A 342 10.09 21.38 3.57
C ASN A 342 9.90 20.80 4.98
N LEU A 343 8.91 21.33 5.71
CA LEU A 343 8.58 20.97 7.08
C LEU A 343 7.12 20.53 7.19
N GLN A 344 6.88 19.49 7.99
CA GLN A 344 5.56 19.06 8.42
C GLN A 344 5.51 19.09 9.95
N TYR A 345 4.59 19.87 10.51
CA TYR A 345 4.29 19.92 11.93
C TYR A 345 3.00 19.17 12.21
N ILE A 346 3.00 18.33 13.25
CA ILE A 346 1.86 17.53 13.65
C ILE A 346 1.59 17.78 15.11
N GLU A 347 0.39 18.27 15.40
CA GLU A 347 -0.05 18.58 16.75
C GLU A 347 -0.45 17.33 17.54
N HIS A 348 -0.74 17.50 18.83
CA HIS A 348 -1.15 16.38 19.70
C HIS A 348 -2.49 15.77 19.26
N ASN A 349 -3.35 16.56 18.61
CA ASN A 349 -4.60 16.14 17.99
C ASN A 349 -4.39 15.61 16.55
N ASN A 350 -3.15 15.34 16.14
CA ASN A 350 -2.80 14.91 14.79
C ASN A 350 -3.18 15.90 13.67
N THR A 351 -3.54 17.15 13.98
CA THR A 351 -3.69 18.19 12.97
C THR A 351 -2.33 18.47 12.35
N GLU A 352 -2.28 18.43 11.02
CA GLU A 352 -1.04 18.58 10.26
C GLU A 352 -0.98 19.95 9.61
N SER A 353 0.18 20.60 9.72
CA SER A 353 0.50 21.86 9.07
C SER A 353 1.81 21.76 8.31
N TYR A 354 1.89 22.44 7.17
CA TYR A 354 3.04 22.39 6.27
C TYR A 354 3.70 23.76 6.18
N PHE A 355 5.02 23.78 6.30
CA PHE A 355 5.84 24.99 6.33
C PHE A 355 7.14 24.76 5.56
N THR A 356 7.97 25.80 5.47
CA THR A 356 9.36 25.67 5.03
C THR A 356 10.30 26.17 6.12
N VAL A 357 11.59 25.81 6.08
CA VAL A 357 12.59 26.35 7.00
C VAL A 357 12.75 27.86 6.83
N ARG A 358 12.31 28.42 5.69
CA ARG A 358 12.30 29.86 5.41
C ARG A 358 11.05 30.57 5.91
N SER A 359 9.91 29.88 6.00
CA SER A 359 8.61 30.48 6.30
C SER A 359 7.78 29.57 7.21
N TYR A 360 7.77 29.91 8.51
CA TYR A 360 7.02 29.19 9.53
C TYR A 360 6.62 30.14 10.70
N PRO A 361 5.59 29.81 11.49
CA PRO A 361 5.17 30.62 12.64
C PRO A 361 6.25 30.74 13.72
N SER A 362 6.47 31.93 14.27
CA SER A 362 7.49 32.20 15.28
C SER A 362 7.39 31.29 16.53
N ALA A 363 6.20 30.78 16.84
CA ALA A 363 5.95 29.80 17.90
C ALA A 363 6.77 28.50 17.74
N LEU A 364 7.12 28.11 16.50
CA LEU A 364 7.88 26.88 16.22
C LEU A 364 9.41 27.05 16.28
N ASN A 365 9.93 28.27 16.51
CA ASN A 365 11.37 28.56 16.51
C ASN A 365 12.20 27.61 17.37
N LYS A 366 11.73 27.30 18.59
CA LYS A 366 12.42 26.39 19.50
C LYS A 366 12.46 24.96 18.96
N LYS A 367 11.33 24.46 18.46
CA LYS A 367 11.20 23.08 17.92
C LYS A 367 12.02 22.90 16.65
N ILE A 368 12.02 23.89 15.75
CA ILE A 368 12.84 23.85 14.52
C ILE A 368 14.34 23.90 14.85
N THR A 369 14.74 24.71 15.83
CA THR A 369 16.13 24.73 16.31
C THR A 369 16.55 23.36 16.86
N LEU A 370 15.72 22.72 17.69
CA LEU A 370 15.98 21.38 18.20
C LEU A 370 16.06 20.33 17.08
N LEU A 371 15.15 20.38 16.10
CA LEU A 371 15.18 19.52 14.92
C LEU A 371 16.49 19.64 14.15
N LYS A 372 17.01 20.87 13.97
CA LYS A 372 18.32 21.12 13.34
C LYS A 372 19.46 20.50 14.15
N TYR A 373 19.44 20.61 15.48
CA TYR A 373 20.44 19.96 16.34
C TYR A 373 20.40 18.43 16.22
N PHE A 374 19.22 17.80 16.28
CA PHE A 374 19.08 16.36 16.07
C PHE A 374 19.59 15.94 14.68
N ARG A 375 19.22 16.67 13.62
CA ARG A 375 19.69 16.43 12.25
C ARG A 375 21.22 16.44 12.17
N ASN A 376 21.85 17.50 12.66
CA ASN A 376 23.31 17.67 12.59
C ASN A 376 24.01 16.57 13.38
N TYR A 377 23.57 16.31 14.61
CA TYR A 377 24.14 15.26 15.45
C TYR A 377 24.08 13.88 14.77
N MET A 378 22.90 13.49 14.26
CA MET A 378 22.74 12.21 13.57
C MET A 378 23.56 12.10 12.29
N SER A 379 23.70 13.21 11.55
CA SER A 379 24.53 13.27 10.34
C SER A 379 26.01 13.02 10.65
N GLU A 380 26.52 13.63 11.72
CA GLU A 380 27.94 13.61 12.08
C GLU A 380 28.37 12.37 12.89
N HIS A 381 27.52 11.84 13.77
CA HIS A 381 27.95 10.90 14.81
C HIS A 381 27.43 9.47 14.66
N LEU A 382 26.45 9.22 13.78
CA LEU A 382 25.73 7.95 13.75
C LEU A 382 25.79 7.27 12.38
N LEU A 383 25.95 5.95 12.38
CA LEU A 383 25.90 5.11 11.19
C LEU A 383 24.46 4.89 10.72
N LYS A 384 24.25 4.90 9.40
CA LYS A 384 22.94 4.69 8.78
C LYS A 384 22.64 3.18 8.68
N ALA A 385 21.60 2.71 9.37
CA ALA A 385 21.13 1.33 9.22
C ALA A 385 20.51 1.11 7.82
N GLY A 386 20.87 0.01 7.15
CA GLY A 386 20.40 -0.30 5.79
C GLY A 386 21.01 0.59 4.70
N ALA A 387 22.20 1.17 4.92
CA ALA A 387 22.87 2.05 3.96
C ALA A 387 23.15 1.38 2.59
N ASN A 388 23.22 0.06 2.57
CA ASN A 388 23.46 -0.81 1.43
C ASN A 388 22.19 -1.12 0.61
N ILE A 389 21.02 -0.65 1.04
CA ILE A 389 19.77 -0.79 0.29
C ILE A 389 19.53 0.46 -0.58
N THR A 390 19.38 0.24 -1.88
CA THR A 390 19.03 1.28 -2.83
C THR A 390 17.51 1.49 -2.85
N PRO A 391 17.01 2.75 -2.77
CA PRO A 391 15.60 3.05 -2.98
C PRO A 391 15.11 2.53 -4.33
N ARG A 392 13.86 2.04 -4.41
CA ARG A 392 13.27 1.60 -5.68
C ARG A 392 12.62 2.79 -6.39
N GLU A 393 12.56 2.74 -7.72
CA GLU A 393 11.81 3.73 -8.50
C GLU A 393 10.34 3.77 -8.04
N GLY A 394 9.84 4.98 -7.76
CA GLY A 394 8.48 5.20 -7.24
C GLY A 394 8.30 5.01 -5.72
N ASP A 395 9.37 4.76 -4.96
CA ASP A 395 9.33 4.85 -3.49
C ASP A 395 9.21 6.31 -3.01
N GLU A 396 9.71 7.27 -3.80
CA GLU A 396 9.60 8.73 -3.55
C GLU A 396 8.17 9.27 -3.53
N LEU A 397 7.23 8.55 -4.14
CA LEU A 397 5.79 8.88 -4.15
C LEU A 397 5.08 8.45 -2.86
N ALA A 398 5.72 7.63 -2.01
CA ALA A 398 5.13 7.18 -0.78
C ALA A 398 5.12 8.30 0.26
N ARG A 399 3.95 8.53 0.88
CA ARG A 399 3.81 9.52 1.96
C ARG A 399 4.78 9.21 3.09
N LEU A 400 5.58 10.20 3.45
CA LEU A 400 6.58 10.10 4.51
C LEU A 400 5.91 9.76 5.85
N PRO A 401 6.25 8.64 6.51
CA PRO A 401 5.70 8.31 7.80
C PRO A 401 6.36 9.11 8.91
N TYR A 402 5.67 9.23 10.02
CA TYR A 402 6.20 9.85 11.23
C TYR A 402 6.12 8.87 12.41
N LEU A 403 6.90 9.13 13.44
CA LEU A 403 6.91 8.30 14.63
C LEU A 403 5.65 8.56 15.47
N CYS A 404 4.76 7.57 15.55
CA CYS A 404 3.54 7.65 16.36
C CYS A 404 3.87 7.57 17.85
N THR A 405 4.64 6.55 18.22
CA THR A 405 5.04 6.27 19.60
C THR A 405 6.32 5.43 19.60
N TRP A 406 6.98 5.41 20.74
CA TRP A 406 8.15 4.58 20.97
C TRP A 406 8.25 4.23 22.45
N PHE A 407 8.98 3.17 22.74
CA PHE A 407 9.46 2.90 24.08
C PHE A 407 10.73 2.07 24.04
N ARG A 408 11.45 2.06 25.16
CA ARG A 408 12.63 1.23 25.38
C ARG A 408 12.36 0.13 26.40
N THR A 409 13.03 -1.00 26.22
CA THR A 409 13.18 -2.06 27.22
C THR A 409 14.65 -2.14 27.63
N ARG A 410 15.01 -3.14 28.45
CA ARG A 410 16.42 -3.43 28.75
C ARG A 410 17.20 -3.93 27.53
N SER A 411 16.52 -4.50 26.54
CA SER A 411 17.16 -5.24 25.44
C SER A 411 16.97 -4.58 24.07
N ALA A 412 15.97 -3.72 23.91
CA ALA A 412 15.64 -3.12 22.62
C ALA A 412 14.94 -1.76 22.74
N ILE A 413 14.97 -1.00 21.65
CA ILE A 413 14.07 0.12 21.40
C ILE A 413 13.00 -0.32 20.38
N VAL A 414 11.75 0.07 20.64
CA VAL A 414 10.59 -0.20 19.80
C VAL A 414 10.07 1.13 19.24
N LEU A 415 9.95 1.20 17.92
CA LEU A 415 9.59 2.39 17.16
C LEU A 415 8.37 2.06 16.30
N HIS A 416 7.28 2.80 16.45
CA HIS A 416 6.04 2.57 15.70
C HIS A 416 5.73 3.76 14.81
N LEU A 417 5.74 3.54 13.50
CA LEU A 417 5.52 4.55 12.47
C LEU A 417 4.04 4.65 12.07
N SER A 418 3.64 5.80 11.53
CA SER A 418 2.26 6.10 11.14
C SER A 418 1.73 5.28 9.97
N ASN A 419 2.61 4.69 9.16
CA ASN A 419 2.24 3.71 8.12
C ASN A 419 1.98 2.29 8.69
N GLY A 420 2.03 2.11 10.01
CA GLY A 420 1.84 0.82 10.68
C GLY A 420 3.12 0.01 10.86
N THR A 421 4.27 0.44 10.32
CA THR A 421 5.53 -0.25 10.50
C THR A 421 5.96 -0.24 11.97
N VAL A 422 6.33 -1.40 12.50
CA VAL A 422 6.96 -1.53 13.82
C VAL A 422 8.39 -1.98 13.64
N GLN A 423 9.33 -1.15 14.10
CA GLN A 423 10.75 -1.46 14.07
C GLN A 423 11.27 -1.70 15.48
N ILE A 424 12.06 -2.75 15.65
CA ILE A 424 12.68 -3.15 16.91
C ILE A 424 14.18 -3.26 16.67
N ASN A 425 14.97 -2.45 17.38
CA ASN A 425 16.42 -2.50 17.33
C ASN A 425 16.94 -3.08 18.64
N PHE A 426 17.64 -4.21 18.56
CA PHE A 426 18.23 -4.89 19.72
C PHE A 426 19.60 -4.27 20.04
N PHE A 427 19.83 -3.96 21.31
CA PHE A 427 21.03 -3.23 21.73
C PHE A 427 22.29 -4.09 21.77
N GLN A 428 22.14 -5.36 22.17
CA GLN A 428 23.27 -6.23 22.49
C GLN A 428 24.03 -6.73 21.24
N ASP A 429 23.30 -7.08 20.19
CA ASP A 429 23.85 -7.71 18.98
C ASP A 429 23.66 -6.85 17.72
N HIS A 430 23.12 -5.64 17.89
CA HIS A 430 22.78 -4.70 16.81
C HIS A 430 21.81 -5.22 15.74
N THR A 431 21.18 -6.37 15.96
CA THR A 431 20.17 -6.91 15.05
C THR A 431 18.89 -6.08 15.07
N LYS A 432 18.14 -6.11 13.98
CA LYS A 432 16.92 -5.31 13.82
C LYS A 432 15.82 -6.11 13.16
N VAL A 433 14.60 -5.87 13.59
CA VAL A 433 13.38 -6.41 13.00
C VAL A 433 12.51 -5.25 12.56
N ILE A 434 12.08 -5.23 11.30
CA ILE A 434 11.16 -4.24 10.75
C ILE A 434 9.93 -5.00 10.26
N LEU A 435 8.81 -4.81 10.93
CA LEU A 435 7.54 -5.48 10.64
C LEU A 435 6.64 -4.56 9.83
N CYS A 436 6.17 -5.06 8.68
CA CYS A 436 5.22 -4.36 7.83
C CYS A 436 3.90 -5.14 7.81
N PRO A 437 2.85 -4.68 8.51
CA PRO A 437 1.60 -5.43 8.65
C PRO A 437 0.86 -5.53 7.32
N LEU A 438 0.94 -4.48 6.49
CA LEU A 438 0.30 -4.41 5.18
C LEU A 438 0.86 -5.45 4.20
N MET A 439 2.16 -5.70 4.24
CA MET A 439 2.81 -6.71 3.40
C MET A 439 2.85 -8.09 4.06
N ALA A 440 2.34 -8.22 5.30
CA ALA A 440 2.52 -9.39 6.15
C ALA A 440 3.97 -9.90 6.11
N ALA A 441 4.92 -8.97 6.25
CA ALA A 441 6.34 -9.23 6.01
C ALA A 441 7.21 -8.73 7.17
N VAL A 442 8.37 -9.36 7.31
CA VAL A 442 9.42 -8.98 8.24
C VAL A 442 10.73 -8.80 7.51
N THR A 443 11.37 -7.66 7.69
CA THR A 443 12.78 -7.49 7.36
C THR A 443 13.63 -7.75 8.59
N TYR A 444 14.64 -8.60 8.43
CA TYR A 444 15.64 -8.87 9.43
C TYR A 444 16.98 -8.31 8.99
N ILE A 445 17.58 -7.48 9.84
CA ILE A 445 18.96 -7.01 9.70
C ILE A 445 19.79 -7.76 10.74
N ASP A 446 20.67 -8.63 10.29
CA ASP A 446 21.47 -9.47 11.17
C ASP A 446 22.73 -8.75 11.70
N GLU A 447 23.56 -9.50 12.44
CA GLU A 447 24.81 -8.99 13.04
C GLU A 447 25.83 -8.57 11.97
N LYS A 448 25.77 -9.17 10.78
CA LYS A 448 26.61 -8.85 9.62
C LYS A 448 26.07 -7.68 8.81
N ARG A 449 24.91 -7.13 9.19
CA ARG A 449 24.17 -6.09 8.48
C ARG A 449 23.60 -6.56 7.14
N ASP A 450 23.41 -7.87 6.98
CA ASP A 450 22.66 -8.42 5.86
C ASP A 450 21.19 -8.06 6.05
N PHE A 451 20.60 -7.47 5.01
CA PHE A 451 19.23 -6.99 5.03
C PHE A 451 18.38 -7.92 4.16
N ARG A 452 17.54 -8.73 4.81
CA ARG A 452 16.70 -9.72 4.14
C ARG A 452 15.25 -9.53 4.53
N THR A 453 14.35 -9.63 3.57
CA THR A 453 12.90 -9.47 3.80
C THR A 453 12.19 -10.77 3.50
N TYR A 454 11.34 -11.19 4.44
CA TYR A 454 10.63 -12.46 4.41
C TYR A 454 9.13 -12.22 4.54
N LYS A 455 8.33 -13.00 3.81
CA LYS A 455 6.88 -13.06 4.07
C LYS A 455 6.62 -13.92 5.31
N LEU A 456 5.78 -13.42 6.21
CA LEU A 456 5.41 -14.15 7.44
C LEU A 456 4.71 -15.47 7.11
N SER A 457 3.86 -15.50 6.09
CA SER A 457 3.21 -16.73 5.61
C SER A 457 4.22 -17.75 5.05
N LEU A 458 5.30 -17.30 4.41
CA LEU A 458 6.33 -18.20 3.91
C LEU A 458 7.25 -18.69 5.03
N ILE A 459 7.48 -17.89 6.07
CA ILE A 459 8.14 -18.35 7.31
C ILE A 459 7.28 -19.42 8.00
N GLU A 460 5.96 -19.25 8.01
CA GLU A 460 5.05 -20.28 8.52
C GLU A 460 5.17 -21.59 7.73
N GLU A 461 5.32 -21.52 6.41
CA GLU A 461 5.38 -22.69 5.52
C GLU A 461 6.76 -23.36 5.48
N HIS A 462 7.84 -22.59 5.37
CA HIS A 462 9.19 -23.11 5.16
C HIS A 462 10.02 -23.10 6.45
N GLY A 463 9.63 -22.34 7.46
CA GLY A 463 10.40 -22.17 8.69
C GLY A 463 11.44 -21.06 8.59
N CYS A 464 12.23 -20.88 9.65
CA CYS A 464 13.32 -19.91 9.68
C CYS A 464 14.40 -20.27 10.71
N CYS A 465 15.51 -19.54 10.73
CA CYS A 465 16.55 -19.74 11.74
C CYS A 465 16.04 -19.44 13.17
N LYS A 466 16.72 -20.03 14.17
CA LYS A 466 16.34 -19.91 15.59
C LYS A 466 16.42 -18.47 16.08
N GLU A 467 17.38 -17.73 15.54
CA GLU A 467 17.68 -16.35 15.82
C GLU A 467 16.50 -15.46 15.42
N LEU A 468 16.02 -15.60 14.18
CA LEU A 468 14.86 -14.86 13.68
C LEU A 468 13.58 -15.28 14.44
N ALA A 469 13.36 -16.57 14.65
CA ALA A 469 12.20 -17.07 15.41
C ALA A 469 12.15 -16.49 16.84
N SER A 470 13.31 -16.39 17.51
CA SER A 470 13.41 -15.77 18.84
C SER A 470 13.01 -14.30 18.82
N ARG A 471 13.45 -13.57 17.80
CA ARG A 471 13.15 -12.15 17.63
C ARG A 471 11.68 -11.91 17.25
N LEU A 472 11.07 -12.81 16.49
CA LEU A 472 9.63 -12.76 16.18
C LEU A 472 8.75 -13.05 17.42
N ARG A 473 9.16 -13.96 18.31
CA ARG A 473 8.51 -14.14 19.62
C ARG A 473 8.59 -12.87 20.46
N TYR A 474 9.77 -12.27 20.54
CA TYR A 474 9.96 -11.01 21.24
C TYR A 474 9.10 -9.89 20.64
N ALA A 475 9.08 -9.79 19.31
CA ALA A 475 8.32 -8.79 18.60
C ALA A 475 6.81 -8.90 18.87
N ARG A 476 6.25 -10.11 18.94
CA ARG A 476 4.85 -10.33 19.33
C ARG A 476 4.53 -9.68 20.67
N THR A 477 5.37 -9.90 21.68
CA THR A 477 5.21 -9.30 23.02
C THR A 477 5.30 -7.78 22.97
N MET A 478 6.18 -7.22 22.12
CA MET A 478 6.29 -5.77 21.97
C MET A 478 5.06 -5.15 21.28
N VAL A 479 4.50 -5.83 20.28
CA VAL A 479 3.26 -5.41 19.60
C VAL A 479 2.05 -5.48 20.55
N GLU A 480 1.97 -6.52 21.37
CA GLU A 480 0.96 -6.65 22.43
C GLU A 480 1.07 -5.50 23.46
N LYS A 481 2.30 -5.09 23.80
CA LYS A 481 2.55 -3.92 24.65
C LYS A 481 2.11 -2.61 23.97
N LEU A 482 2.35 -2.44 22.67
CA LEU A 482 1.87 -1.27 21.92
C LEU A 482 0.34 -1.17 21.94
N LEU A 483 -0.36 -2.30 21.77
CA LEU A 483 -1.83 -2.36 21.82
C LEU A 483 -2.39 -2.03 23.22
N SER A 484 -1.83 -2.64 24.26
CA SER A 484 -2.27 -2.42 25.65
C SER A 484 -1.96 -1.02 26.18
N SER A 485 -0.89 -0.38 25.71
CA SER A 485 -0.59 1.01 26.06
C SER A 485 -1.63 2.01 25.53
N LYS A 486 -2.37 1.66 24.47
CA LYS A 486 -3.45 2.49 23.93
C LYS A 486 -4.78 2.33 24.67
N SER A 487 -5.06 1.18 25.27
CA SER A 487 -6.31 0.94 26.03
C SER A 487 -6.28 1.52 27.45
N GLY A 488 -5.14 2.06 27.91
CA GLY A 488 -4.93 2.56 29.26
C GLY A 488 -5.35 4.01 29.54
N SER A 489 -5.75 4.81 28.54
CA SER A 489 -6.14 6.23 28.74
C SER A 489 -7.56 6.44 29.30
N GLY A 490 -8.28 5.37 29.66
CA GLY A 490 -9.68 5.43 30.10
C GLY A 490 -10.00 5.01 31.54
N ARG A 491 -9.02 4.67 32.38
CA ARG A 491 -9.30 4.38 33.81
C ARG A 491 -8.94 5.57 34.68
N ALA A 492 -9.91 6.45 34.88
CA ALA A 492 -9.93 7.32 36.04
C ALA A 492 -9.72 6.46 37.30
N LYS A 493 -8.74 6.84 38.12
CA LYS A 493 -8.64 6.31 39.49
C LYS A 493 -9.97 6.61 40.19
N PRO A 494 -10.64 5.64 40.83
CA PRO A 494 -11.69 5.97 41.76
C PRO A 494 -11.04 6.72 42.91
N SER A 495 -11.48 7.95 43.12
CA SER A 495 -11.22 8.72 44.33
C SER A 495 -11.79 7.95 45.52
N ALA A 496 -10.90 7.60 46.45
CA ALA A 496 -11.21 7.40 47.86
C ALA A 496 -10.08 8.02 48.66
#